data_AF-A0A2V6FA00-F1
#
_entry.id   AF-A0A2V6FA00-F1
#
_cell.length_a   1.000
_cell.length_b   1.000
_cell.length_c   1.000
_cell.angle_alpha   90.00
_cell.angle_beta   90.00
_cell.angle_gamma   90.00
#
_symmetry.space_group_name_H-M   'P 1'
#
loop_
_entity.id
_entity.type
_entity.pdbx_description
1 polymer ?
#
loop_
_entity_poly.entity_id
_entity_poly.type
_entity_poly.pdbx_seq_one_letter_code
_entity_poly.pdbx_strand_id
1 'polypeptide(L)'
;GDSSIGMNVAAMALRDSKLLFDVNRDVNQTAAIVYEAKSTGHKSSVFILGGGSPKNFMLQTEPQIQEVMGLPEKGHDYFLQCTDARPDTGGLSGATPAEAVSWGKVDPDTLPDCVVAYVDSTIALPLLTAYCLSRVKPRKLKRLYDRRDEMLDKVKARYLEAGTVAKVKTGRKIAKRASGAGLRKN
;
A
#
# COMPACT_ATOMS: atom_id res chain seq x y z
N GLY A 1 15.43 16.16 -0.72
CA GLY A 1 14.94 15.64 0.56
C GLY A 1 14.07 16.69 1.20
N ASP A 2 12.82 16.34 1.46
CA ASP A 2 11.83 17.25 2.06
C ASP A 2 11.83 17.10 3.59
N SER A 3 13.00 17.30 4.19
CA SER A 3 13.21 17.21 5.64
C SER A 3 14.53 17.84 6.04
N SER A 4 14.68 18.16 7.33
CA SER A 4 15.95 18.64 7.90
C SER A 4 17.11 17.67 7.67
N ILE A 5 16.84 16.36 7.73
CA ILE A 5 17.83 15.33 7.39
C ILE A 5 18.23 15.42 5.92
N GLY A 6 17.26 15.56 5.01
CA GLY A 6 17.52 15.74 3.59
C GLY A 6 18.34 16.99 3.28
N MET A 7 18.07 18.09 3.98
CA MET A 7 18.83 19.34 3.87
C MET A 7 20.28 19.17 4.35
N ASN A 8 20.49 18.45 5.45
CA ASN A 8 21.84 18.16 5.95
C ASN A 8 22.63 17.29 4.98
N VAL A 9 22.00 16.26 4.39
CA VAL A 9 22.65 15.44 3.35
C VAL A 9 23.00 16.30 2.13
N ALA A 10 22.12 17.20 1.70
CA ALA A 10 22.40 18.13 0.61
C ALA A 10 23.57 19.07 0.93
N ALA A 11 23.65 19.60 2.16
CA ALA A 11 24.78 20.41 2.60
C ALA A 11 26.10 19.62 2.65
N MET A 12 26.06 18.36 3.06
CA MET A 12 27.23 17.48 3.06
C MET A 12 27.67 17.08 1.64
N ALA A 13 26.76 17.01 0.68
CA ALA A 13 27.11 16.77 -0.72
C ALA A 13 27.99 17.89 -1.29
N LEU A 14 27.82 19.14 -0.83
CA LEU A 14 28.71 20.26 -1.17
C LEU A 14 30.11 20.14 -0.57
N ARG A 15 30.32 19.19 0.35
CA ARG A 15 31.60 18.85 0.98
C ARG A 15 32.14 17.50 0.49
N ASP A 16 31.83 17.15 -0.76
CA ASP A 16 32.24 15.90 -1.42
C ASP A 16 31.76 14.60 -0.73
N SER A 17 30.74 14.68 0.13
CA SER A 17 30.12 13.48 0.69
C SER A 17 29.41 12.67 -0.39
N LYS A 18 29.66 11.36 -0.40
CA LYS A 18 29.05 10.40 -1.35
C LYS A 18 27.80 9.71 -0.81
N LEU A 19 27.31 10.11 0.35
CA LEU A 19 26.11 9.53 0.94
C LEU A 19 24.89 9.84 0.06
N LEU A 20 24.27 8.79 -0.48
CA LEU A 20 23.07 8.89 -1.32
C LEU A 20 21.99 7.95 -0.78
N PHE A 21 20.74 8.36 -0.91
CA PHE A 21 19.59 7.51 -0.61
C PHE A 21 19.28 6.61 -1.81
N ASP A 22 19.13 5.31 -1.56
CA ASP A 22 18.69 4.36 -2.59
C ASP A 22 17.16 4.16 -2.52
N VAL A 23 16.45 5.08 -3.16
CA VAL A 23 14.98 5.04 -3.21
C VAL A 23 14.44 3.83 -3.98
N ASN A 24 15.21 3.28 -4.92
CA ASN A 24 14.80 2.10 -5.68
C ASN A 24 14.83 0.87 -4.78
N ARG A 25 15.85 0.75 -3.93
CA ARG A 25 15.91 -0.31 -2.92
C ARG A 25 14.74 -0.21 -1.93
N ASP A 26 14.37 0.98 -1.48
CA ASP A 26 13.22 1.16 -0.58
C ASP A 26 11.90 0.70 -1.21
N VAL A 27 11.64 1.08 -2.48
CA VAL A 27 10.46 0.63 -3.24
C VAL A 27 10.43 -0.88 -3.36
N ASN A 28 11.55 -1.49 -3.78
CA ASN A 28 11.62 -2.93 -3.98
C ASN A 28 11.54 -3.72 -2.66
N GLN A 29 12.16 -3.24 -1.58
CA GLN A 29 12.09 -3.90 -0.27
C GLN A 29 10.69 -3.84 0.33
N THR A 30 10.00 -2.71 0.20
CA THR A 30 8.63 -2.57 0.71
C THR A 30 7.68 -3.49 -0.06
N ALA A 31 7.81 -3.54 -1.39
CA ALA A 31 7.09 -4.50 -2.23
C ALA A 31 7.42 -5.95 -1.86
N ALA A 32 8.68 -6.26 -1.57
CA ALA A 32 9.10 -7.61 -1.20
C ALA A 32 8.50 -8.09 0.13
N ILE A 33 8.31 -7.21 1.11
CA ILE A 33 7.62 -7.54 2.36
C ILE A 33 6.17 -7.94 2.09
N VAL A 34 5.48 -7.19 1.24
CA VAL A 34 4.08 -7.46 0.86
C VAL A 34 3.99 -8.78 0.10
N TYR A 35 4.85 -8.96 -0.90
CA TYR A 35 4.90 -10.19 -1.69
C TYR A 35 5.21 -11.44 -0.85
N GLU A 36 6.17 -11.38 0.08
CA GLU A 36 6.47 -12.51 0.98
C GLU A 36 5.24 -12.91 1.79
N ALA A 37 4.51 -11.94 2.35
CA ALA A 37 3.29 -12.24 3.11
C ALA A 37 2.27 -12.99 2.23
N LYS A 38 2.01 -12.48 1.03
CA LYS A 38 0.94 -12.97 0.16
C LYS A 38 1.31 -14.30 -0.50
N SER A 39 2.54 -14.45 -0.97
CA SER A 39 3.06 -15.70 -1.56
C SER A 39 3.16 -16.85 -0.56
N THR A 40 3.24 -16.57 0.74
CA THR A 40 3.27 -17.59 1.81
C THR A 40 1.90 -17.88 2.42
N GLY A 41 0.83 -17.33 1.84
CA GLY A 41 -0.56 -17.52 2.32
C GLY A 41 -0.89 -16.72 3.59
N HIS A 42 -0.02 -15.79 4.00
CA HIS A 42 -0.37 -14.81 5.03
C HIS A 42 -1.18 -13.66 4.43
N LYS A 43 -1.89 -12.95 5.32
CA LYS A 43 -2.64 -11.75 4.97
C LYS A 43 -1.76 -10.51 5.09
N SER A 44 -1.97 -9.56 4.20
CA SER A 44 -1.39 -8.22 4.19
C SER A 44 -2.45 -7.20 4.62
N SER A 45 -2.07 -6.25 5.47
CA SER A 45 -2.99 -5.23 5.98
C SER A 45 -2.28 -3.89 6.06
N VAL A 46 -2.97 -2.82 5.68
CA VAL A 46 -2.47 -1.45 5.80
C VAL A 46 -3.31 -0.67 6.82
N PHE A 47 -2.63 -0.03 7.76
CA PHE A 47 -3.22 0.93 8.68
C PHE A 47 -2.54 2.28 8.47
N ILE A 48 -3.31 3.24 7.96
CA ILE A 48 -2.82 4.55 7.53
C ILE A 48 -3.39 5.62 8.45
N LEU A 49 -2.50 6.46 8.97
CA LEU A 49 -2.84 7.67 9.71
C LEU A 49 -2.51 8.88 8.83
N GLY A 50 -3.53 9.63 8.43
CA GLY A 50 -3.43 10.73 7.47
C GLY A 50 -3.51 10.27 6.02
N GLY A 51 -2.66 10.85 5.17
CA GLY A 51 -2.69 10.66 3.71
C GLY A 51 -1.36 10.98 3.03
N GLY A 52 -1.41 11.62 1.86
CA GLY A 52 -0.23 12.14 1.15
C GLY A 52 0.75 11.07 0.67
N SER A 53 2.04 11.43 0.64
CA SER A 53 3.12 10.55 0.17
C SER A 53 3.22 9.23 0.95
N PRO A 54 3.09 9.18 2.29
CA PRO A 54 3.09 7.92 3.02
C PRO A 54 1.98 6.94 2.61
N LYS A 55 0.75 7.45 2.39
CA LYS A 55 -0.37 6.64 1.87
C LYS A 55 -0.03 6.08 0.49
N ASN A 56 0.48 6.91 -0.41
CA ASN A 56 0.81 6.45 -1.77
C ASN A 56 1.95 5.44 -1.77
N PHE A 57 3.00 5.69 -1.00
CA PHE A 57 4.20 4.85 -0.96
C PHE A 57 3.89 3.44 -0.45
N MET A 58 3.00 3.33 0.54
CA MET A 58 2.54 2.01 0.99
C MET A 58 1.65 1.35 -0.07
N LEU A 59 0.67 2.06 -0.64
CA LEU A 59 -0.30 1.45 -1.55
C LEU A 59 0.26 1.15 -2.96
N GLN A 60 1.37 1.77 -3.36
CA GLN A 60 2.00 1.50 -4.66
C GLN A 60 2.78 0.17 -4.68
N THR A 61 2.94 -0.52 -3.55
CA THR A 61 3.54 -1.87 -3.55
C THR A 61 2.77 -2.84 -4.42
N GLU A 62 1.43 -2.73 -4.41
CA GLU A 62 0.54 -3.58 -5.19
C GLU A 62 0.72 -3.43 -6.71
N PRO A 63 0.59 -2.21 -7.31
CA PRO A 63 0.88 -2.04 -8.73
C PRO A 63 2.35 -2.29 -9.07
N GLN A 64 3.29 -2.06 -8.15
CA GLN A 64 4.69 -2.42 -8.36
C GLN A 64 4.86 -3.94 -8.55
N ILE A 65 4.18 -4.76 -7.75
CA ILE A 65 4.24 -6.23 -7.86
C ILE A 65 3.48 -6.72 -9.09
N GLN A 66 2.24 -6.26 -9.27
CA GLN A 66 1.31 -6.82 -10.26
C GLN A 66 1.52 -6.25 -11.67
N GLU A 67 1.65 -4.92 -11.80
CA GLU A 67 1.71 -4.25 -13.11
C GLU A 67 3.15 -4.08 -13.59
N VAL A 68 4.07 -3.69 -12.71
CA VAL A 68 5.46 -3.40 -13.07
C VAL A 68 6.31 -4.66 -13.10
N MET A 69 6.23 -5.50 -12.06
CA MET A 69 6.97 -6.76 -12.01
C MET A 69 6.22 -7.93 -12.68
N GLY A 70 4.92 -7.83 -12.93
CA GLY A 70 4.12 -8.88 -13.56
C GLY A 70 3.93 -10.13 -12.70
N LEU A 71 4.13 -10.02 -11.38
CA LEU A 71 4.01 -11.15 -10.47
C LEU A 71 2.54 -11.36 -10.09
N PRO A 72 2.01 -12.60 -10.16
CA PRO A 72 0.61 -12.87 -9.84
C PRO A 72 0.39 -12.72 -8.34
N GLU A 73 -0.42 -11.72 -7.98
CA GLU A 73 -0.64 -11.30 -6.61
C GLU A 73 -2.01 -10.58 -6.53
N LYS A 74 -2.62 -10.50 -5.35
CA LYS A 74 -3.88 -9.79 -5.11
C LYS A 74 -3.68 -8.74 -4.03
N GLY A 75 -4.27 -7.56 -4.20
CA GLY A 75 -4.21 -6.42 -3.27
C GLY A 75 -4.31 -6.74 -1.76
N HIS A 76 -4.02 -5.74 -0.93
CA HIS A 76 -4.12 -5.88 0.54
C HIS A 76 -5.46 -6.46 1.00
N ASP A 77 -5.42 -7.36 1.99
CA ASP A 77 -6.62 -8.04 2.52
C ASP A 77 -7.42 -7.16 3.49
N TYR A 78 -6.77 -6.19 4.14
CA TYR A 78 -7.41 -5.24 5.04
C TYR A 78 -6.89 -3.83 4.84
N PHE A 79 -7.81 -2.86 4.90
CA PHE A 79 -7.49 -1.44 4.75
C PHE A 79 -8.18 -0.63 5.85
N LEU A 80 -7.39 0.04 6.68
CA LEU A 80 -7.90 1.02 7.64
C LEU A 80 -7.17 2.35 7.42
N GLN A 81 -7.92 3.43 7.22
CA GLN A 81 -7.37 4.78 7.17
C GLN A 81 -8.11 5.68 8.17
N CYS A 82 -7.36 6.43 8.97
CA CYS A 82 -7.87 7.56 9.74
C CYS A 82 -7.38 8.85 9.08
N THR A 83 -8.29 9.72 8.63
CA THR A 83 -7.92 10.93 7.91
C THR A 83 -8.93 12.04 8.15
N ASP A 84 -8.48 13.30 8.15
CA ASP A 84 -9.34 14.49 8.12
C ASP A 84 -9.59 14.97 6.68
N ALA A 85 -8.76 14.52 5.72
CA ALA A 85 -8.89 14.86 4.32
C ALA A 85 -10.23 14.41 3.73
N ARG A 86 -10.94 15.36 3.12
CA ARG A 86 -12.26 15.12 2.54
C ARG A 86 -12.16 14.57 1.10
N PRO A 87 -13.09 13.68 0.69
CA PRO A 87 -13.08 13.08 -0.64
C PRO A 87 -13.48 14.04 -1.76
N ASP A 88 -14.25 15.10 -1.47
CA ASP A 88 -14.81 16.04 -2.47
C ASP A 88 -13.73 16.79 -3.26
N THR A 89 -12.55 16.96 -2.66
CA THR A 89 -11.44 17.71 -3.27
C THR A 89 -10.69 16.92 -4.35
N GLY A 90 -10.99 15.62 -4.52
CA GLY A 90 -10.27 14.74 -5.46
C GLY A 90 -8.81 14.48 -5.07
N GLY A 91 -8.39 14.87 -3.86
CA GLY A 91 -7.04 14.64 -3.37
C GLY A 91 -6.80 13.19 -2.95
N LEU A 92 -5.59 12.67 -3.23
CA LEU A 92 -5.20 11.29 -2.88
C LEU A 92 -5.39 10.94 -1.39
N SER A 93 -5.20 11.93 -0.51
CA SER A 93 -5.41 11.78 0.93
C SER A 93 -6.85 11.41 1.28
N GLY A 94 -7.84 12.01 0.61
CA GLY A 94 -9.27 11.74 0.80
C GLY A 94 -9.83 10.62 -0.07
N ALA A 95 -9.01 10.00 -0.93
CA ALA A 95 -9.45 8.98 -1.88
C ALA A 95 -10.14 7.81 -1.16
N THR A 96 -11.33 7.47 -1.65
CA THR A 96 -12.21 6.49 -1.01
C THR A 96 -11.71 5.05 -1.19
N PRO A 97 -12.15 4.09 -0.36
CA PRO A 97 -11.81 2.68 -0.55
C PRO A 97 -12.18 2.13 -1.93
N ALA A 98 -13.31 2.59 -2.48
CA ALA A 98 -13.77 2.21 -3.80
C ALA A 98 -12.78 2.65 -4.90
N GLU A 99 -12.11 3.80 -4.72
CA GLU A 99 -11.03 4.22 -5.62
C GLU A 99 -9.79 3.34 -5.45
N ALA A 100 -9.41 2.98 -4.22
CA ALA A 100 -8.27 2.08 -3.97
C ALA A 100 -8.46 0.71 -4.64
N VAL A 101 -9.69 0.19 -4.64
CA VAL A 101 -10.06 -1.08 -5.30
C VAL A 101 -9.97 -0.96 -6.82
N SER A 102 -10.35 0.18 -7.41
CA SER A 102 -10.31 0.37 -8.87
C SER A 102 -8.88 0.32 -9.45
N TRP A 103 -7.88 0.56 -8.62
CA TRP A 103 -6.44 0.47 -8.94
C TRP A 103 -5.81 -0.86 -8.53
N GLY A 104 -6.58 -1.85 -8.05
CA GLY A 104 -6.05 -3.14 -7.60
C GLY A 104 -5.25 -3.08 -6.29
N LYS A 105 -5.27 -1.93 -5.58
CA LYS A 105 -4.52 -1.72 -4.32
C LYS A 105 -5.14 -2.48 -3.13
N VAL A 106 -6.38 -2.91 -3.28
CA VAL A 106 -7.13 -3.70 -2.31
C VAL A 106 -7.88 -4.80 -3.07
N ASP A 107 -7.93 -6.00 -2.49
CA ASP A 107 -8.67 -7.11 -3.08
C ASP A 107 -10.17 -6.72 -3.24
N PRO A 108 -10.75 -6.80 -4.45
CA PRO A 108 -12.17 -6.50 -4.66
C PRO A 108 -13.12 -7.34 -3.80
N ASP A 109 -12.71 -8.55 -3.43
CA ASP A 109 -13.51 -9.45 -2.59
C ASP A 109 -13.52 -9.02 -1.11
N THR A 110 -12.60 -8.13 -0.69
CA THR A 110 -12.49 -7.63 0.69
C THR A 110 -13.01 -6.20 0.85
N LEU A 111 -13.81 -5.70 -0.10
CA LEU A 111 -14.41 -4.35 -0.05
C LEU A 111 -15.13 -4.02 1.28
N PRO A 112 -15.88 -4.95 1.92
CA PRO A 112 -16.52 -4.70 3.20
C PRO A 112 -15.54 -4.47 4.36
N ASP A 113 -14.30 -4.92 4.22
CA ASP A 113 -13.23 -4.82 5.23
C ASP A 113 -12.35 -3.57 5.05
N CYS A 114 -12.74 -2.67 4.14
CA CYS A 114 -12.09 -1.38 3.94
C CYS A 114 -12.79 -0.26 4.71
N VAL A 115 -12.12 0.29 5.72
CA VAL A 115 -12.68 1.32 6.59
C VAL A 115 -11.89 2.62 6.45
N VAL A 116 -12.61 3.72 6.20
CA VAL A 116 -12.08 5.09 6.33
C VAL A 116 -12.82 5.77 7.48
N ALA A 117 -12.09 6.12 8.51
CA ALA A 117 -12.59 6.91 9.62
C ALA A 117 -12.19 8.38 9.40
N TYR A 118 -13.20 9.24 9.28
CA TYR A 118 -13.00 10.69 9.19
C TYR A 118 -12.79 11.28 10.59
N VAL A 119 -11.56 11.21 11.07
CA VAL A 119 -11.19 11.58 12.44
C VAL A 119 -9.71 11.93 12.50
N ASP A 120 -9.35 12.87 13.38
CA ASP A 120 -7.96 13.24 13.65
C ASP A 120 -7.17 12.04 14.20
N SER A 121 -5.95 11.85 13.70
CA SER A 121 -5.08 10.73 14.11
C SER A 121 -4.70 10.77 15.59
N THR A 122 -4.66 11.96 16.21
CA THR A 122 -4.40 12.16 17.63
C THR A 122 -5.54 11.67 18.52
N ILE A 123 -6.75 11.54 17.98
CA ILE A 123 -7.90 10.92 18.67
C ILE A 123 -7.93 9.42 18.39
N ALA A 124 -7.82 9.04 17.11
CA ALA A 124 -7.98 7.66 16.69
C ALA A 124 -6.88 6.72 17.22
N LEU A 125 -5.61 7.14 17.12
CA LEU A 125 -4.48 6.27 17.45
C LEU A 125 -4.44 5.88 18.93
N PRO A 126 -4.61 6.80 19.92
CA PRO A 126 -4.64 6.41 21.33
C PRO A 126 -5.80 5.47 21.67
N LEU A 127 -7.00 5.73 21.15
CA LEU A 127 -8.18 4.89 21.41
C LEU A 127 -8.02 3.48 20.83
N LEU A 128 -7.58 3.38 19.58
CA LEU A 128 -7.30 2.08 18.94
C LEU A 128 -6.19 1.32 19.68
N THR A 129 -5.14 2.02 20.11
CA THR A 129 -4.04 1.43 20.87
C THR A 129 -4.52 0.89 22.21
N ALA A 130 -5.26 1.68 22.99
CA ALA A 130 -5.82 1.26 24.28
C ALA A 130 -6.76 0.05 24.13
N TYR A 131 -7.59 0.04 23.09
CA TYR A 131 -8.46 -1.09 22.78
C TYR A 131 -7.64 -2.35 22.41
N CYS A 132 -6.66 -2.24 21.52
CA CYS A 132 -5.86 -3.39 21.09
C CYS A 132 -5.06 -3.99 22.26
N LEU A 133 -4.45 -3.15 23.10
CA LEU A 133 -3.66 -3.60 24.25
C LEU A 133 -4.54 -4.22 25.35
N SER A 134 -5.78 -3.78 25.52
CA SER A 134 -6.71 -4.35 26.51
C SER A 134 -7.41 -5.62 26.05
N ARG A 135 -7.56 -5.83 24.73
CA ARG A 135 -8.35 -6.95 24.17
C ARG A 135 -7.50 -8.06 23.56
N VAL A 136 -6.23 -7.80 23.25
CA VAL A 136 -5.38 -8.73 22.49
C VAL A 136 -4.12 -9.07 23.26
N LYS A 137 -3.77 -10.36 23.31
CA LYS A 137 -2.51 -10.82 23.91
C LYS A 137 -1.30 -10.38 23.06
N PRO A 138 -0.14 -10.11 23.66
CA PRO A 138 1.09 -9.82 22.91
C PRO A 138 1.40 -10.90 21.87
N ARG A 139 1.77 -10.47 20.66
CA ARG A 139 2.16 -11.36 19.55
C ARG A 139 3.67 -11.45 19.45
N LYS A 140 4.19 -12.61 19.06
CA LYS A 140 5.61 -12.77 18.74
C LYS A 140 5.99 -11.86 17.57
N LEU A 141 7.08 -11.11 17.72
CA LEU A 141 7.58 -10.21 16.69
C LEU A 141 8.07 -11.01 15.47
N LYS A 142 7.62 -10.61 14.27
CA LYS A 142 8.01 -11.25 13.00
C LYS A 142 9.42 -10.87 12.52
N ARG A 143 10.00 -9.78 13.04
CA ARG A 143 11.35 -9.29 12.68
C ARG A 143 11.57 -9.13 11.16
N LEU A 144 10.56 -8.60 10.46
CA LEU A 144 10.56 -8.50 8.99
C LEU A 144 11.73 -7.66 8.45
N TYR A 145 12.14 -6.62 9.17
CA TYR A 145 13.25 -5.75 8.75
C TYR A 145 14.58 -6.50 8.69
N ASP A 146 14.79 -7.48 9.58
CA ASP A 146 16.01 -8.28 9.62
C ASP A 146 16.11 -9.24 8.42
N ARG A 147 14.96 -9.57 7.81
CA ARG A 147 14.83 -10.46 6.64
C ARG A 147 14.61 -9.72 5.32
N ARG A 148 14.74 -8.38 5.31
CA ARG A 148 14.38 -7.57 4.13
C ARG A 148 15.18 -7.91 2.87
N ASP A 149 16.46 -8.24 3.02
CA ASP A 149 17.32 -8.59 1.90
C ASP A 149 17.00 -10.01 1.38
N GLU A 150 16.73 -10.96 2.27
CA GLU A 150 16.24 -12.30 1.90
C GLU A 150 14.94 -12.23 1.09
N MET A 151 13.97 -11.42 1.53
CA MET A 151 12.71 -11.22 0.82
C MET A 151 12.92 -10.53 -0.54
N LEU A 152 13.82 -9.54 -0.60
CA LEU A 152 14.15 -8.85 -1.84
C LEU A 152 14.78 -9.80 -2.86
N ASP A 153 15.71 -10.66 -2.44
CA ASP A 153 16.36 -11.63 -3.31
C ASP A 153 15.36 -12.64 -3.88
N LYS A 154 14.39 -13.10 -3.08
CA LYS A 154 13.28 -13.94 -3.54
C LYS A 154 12.46 -13.26 -4.63
N VAL A 155 12.03 -12.00 -4.40
CA VAL A 155 11.26 -11.25 -5.40
C VAL A 155 12.06 -11.02 -6.67
N LYS A 156 13.34 -10.68 -6.53
CA LYS A 156 14.25 -10.52 -7.67
C LYS A 156 14.36 -11.80 -8.49
N ALA A 157 14.55 -12.95 -7.85
CA ALA A 157 14.58 -14.23 -8.54
C ALA A 157 13.29 -14.48 -9.32
N ARG A 158 12.12 -14.28 -8.69
CA ARG A 158 10.81 -14.43 -9.34
C ARG A 158 10.60 -13.48 -10.51
N TYR A 159 10.98 -12.22 -10.35
CA TYR A 159 10.88 -11.22 -11.41
C TYR A 159 11.76 -11.58 -12.62
N LEU A 160 12.98 -12.05 -12.38
CA LEU A 160 13.89 -12.47 -13.44
C LEU A 160 13.46 -13.78 -14.11
N GLU A 161 12.83 -14.71 -13.37
CA GLU A 161 12.21 -15.93 -13.92
C GLU A 161 11.01 -15.63 -14.82
N ALA A 162 10.20 -14.61 -14.47
CA ALA A 162 9.02 -14.23 -15.24
C ALA A 162 9.36 -13.64 -16.63
N GLY A 163 10.62 -13.24 -16.86
CA GLY A 163 11.09 -12.63 -18.11
C GLY A 163 10.56 -11.21 -18.32
N THR A 164 11.32 -10.38 -19.06
CA THR A 164 10.92 -9.00 -19.41
C THR A 164 9.50 -8.97 -19.99
N VAL A 165 8.59 -8.37 -19.24
CA VAL A 165 7.15 -8.47 -19.46
C VAL A 165 6.75 -7.94 -20.84
N ALA A 166 6.37 -8.84 -21.75
CA ALA A 166 5.52 -8.49 -22.88
C ALA A 166 4.11 -8.21 -22.35
N LYS A 167 3.78 -6.93 -22.13
CA LYS A 167 2.46 -6.36 -21.76
C LYS A 167 1.46 -7.39 -21.18
N VAL A 168 1.33 -7.40 -19.85
CA VAL A 168 0.21 -8.05 -19.17
C VAL A 168 -1.10 -7.59 -19.80
N LYS A 169 -1.85 -8.51 -20.44
CA LYS A 169 -3.23 -8.27 -20.84
C LYS A 169 -4.06 -8.21 -19.57
N THR A 170 -4.22 -7.02 -18.99
CA THR A 170 -5.14 -6.80 -17.88
C THR A 170 -6.54 -7.21 -18.35
N GLY A 171 -7.06 -8.30 -17.78
CA GLY A 171 -8.45 -8.69 -17.92
C GLY A 171 -9.33 -7.71 -17.17
N ARG A 172 -9.53 -6.50 -17.70
CA ARG A 172 -10.63 -5.63 -17.28
C ARG A 172 -11.93 -6.32 -17.66
N LYS A 173 -12.48 -7.15 -16.77
CA LYS A 173 -13.92 -7.36 -16.73
C LYS A 173 -14.52 -6.01 -16.31
N ILE A 174 -14.87 -5.21 -17.30
CA ILE A 174 -15.67 -3.99 -17.15
C ILE A 174 -16.87 -4.38 -16.28
N ALA A 175 -16.92 -3.83 -15.07
CA ALA A 175 -18.10 -3.91 -14.22
C ALA A 175 -19.29 -3.44 -15.07
N LYS A 176 -20.25 -4.35 -15.31
CA LYS A 176 -21.50 -4.02 -16.00
C LYS A 176 -22.10 -2.80 -15.31
N ARG A 177 -22.32 -1.72 -16.07
CA ARG A 177 -23.09 -0.55 -15.63
C ARG A 177 -24.43 -1.03 -15.06
N ALA A 178 -24.59 -0.93 -13.76
CA ALA A 178 -25.91 -0.91 -13.13
C ALA A 178 -26.52 0.47 -13.39
N SER A 179 -27.01 0.71 -14.60
CA SER A 179 -27.81 1.88 -14.95
C SER A 179 -28.88 1.46 -15.94
N GLY A 180 -30.02 1.01 -15.43
CA GLY A 180 -31.13 0.53 -16.24
C GLY A 180 -32.20 -0.21 -15.46
N ALA A 181 -32.60 0.29 -14.28
CA ALA A 181 -33.79 -0.18 -13.59
C ALA A 181 -34.55 1.04 -13.07
N GLY A 182 -35.61 1.44 -13.79
CA GLY A 182 -36.55 2.45 -13.29
C GLY A 182 -37.03 3.46 -14.33
N LEU A 183 -37.56 3.01 -15.47
CA LEU A 183 -38.50 3.80 -16.29
C LEU A 183 -39.40 2.81 -17.05
N ARG A 184 -40.37 2.24 -16.32
CA ARG A 184 -41.55 1.61 -16.93
C ARG A 184 -42.58 2.71 -17.16
N LYS A 185 -42.92 2.93 -18.43
CA LYS A 185 -44.07 3.71 -18.86
C LYS A 185 -45.35 3.02 -18.38
N ASN A 186 -46.23 3.79 -17.72
CA ASN A 186 -47.67 3.64 -17.86
C ASN A 186 -48.11 4.60 -18.96
#